data_AF-I1Y7C4-F1
#
_entry.id   AF-I1Y7C4-F1
#
_cell.length_a   1.000
_cell.length_b   1.000
_cell.length_c   1.000
_cell.angle_alpha   90.00
_cell.angle_beta   90.00
_cell.angle_gamma   90.00
#
_symmetry.space_group_name_H-M   'P 1'
#
loop_
_entity.id
_entity.type
_entity.pdbx_description
1 polymer ?
#
loop_
_entity_poly.entity_id
_entity_poly.type
_entity_poly.pdbx_seq_one_letter_code
_entity_poly.pdbx_strand_id
1 'polypeptide(L)'
;EYTKDLELNLQKIFGKLFRKYIKKNIASDENTLYSSLDELRESWWNTNKKYIWLAMKHGTTCSSGSGDNGSISCDDIPTIDLIPQYLRFLQEWVEHFCRQRQAKVNAVINSCKSCKECGNKCKTQCKNKCDAYKKFIEDCNGGGDGTAGSSWVKR
;
A
#
# COMPACT_ATOMS: atom_id res chain seq x y z
N GLU A 1 -3.88 -1.27 18.77
CA GLU A 1 -4.14 -0.25 19.82
C GLU A 1 -3.98 1.15 19.26
N TYR A 2 -2.80 1.51 18.73
CA TYR A 2 -2.53 2.81 18.09
C TYR A 2 -3.56 3.29 17.06
N THR A 3 -4.05 2.41 16.18
CA THR A 3 -5.06 2.78 15.17
C THR A 3 -6.40 3.20 15.79
N LYS A 4 -6.80 2.58 16.91
CA LYS A 4 -8.04 2.91 17.62
C LYS A 4 -7.92 4.26 18.31
N ASP A 5 -6.80 4.52 18.97
CA ASP A 5 -6.54 5.80 19.65
C ASP A 5 -6.42 6.95 18.65
N LEU A 6 -5.79 6.72 17.50
CA LEU A 6 -5.73 7.69 16.42
C LEU A 6 -7.13 8.07 15.94
N GLU A 7 -7.98 7.09 15.62
CA GLU A 7 -9.35 7.36 15.16
C GLU A 7 -10.17 8.08 16.24
N LEU A 8 -10.07 7.67 17.50
CA LEU A 8 -10.75 8.34 18.61
C LEU A 8 -10.33 9.81 18.74
N ASN A 9 -9.04 10.10 18.57
CA ASN A 9 -8.53 11.46 18.62
C ASN A 9 -9.00 12.29 17.41
N LEU A 10 -8.99 11.71 16.21
CA LEU A 10 -9.52 12.36 15.01
C LEU A 10 -11.02 12.66 15.15
N GLN A 11 -11.81 11.71 15.67
CA GLN A 11 -13.24 11.92 15.98
C GLN A 11 -13.45 13.09 16.93
N LYS A 12 -12.67 13.18 18.01
CA LYS A 12 -12.75 14.30 18.96
C LYS A 12 -12.41 15.64 18.31
N ILE A 13 -11.37 15.70 17.48
CA ILE A 13 -10.92 16.92 16.80
C ILE A 13 -11.97 17.37 15.78
N PHE A 14 -12.34 16.51 14.83
CA PHE A 14 -13.33 16.83 13.81
C PHE A 14 -14.71 17.10 14.41
N GLY A 15 -15.10 16.40 15.48
CA GLY A 15 -16.34 16.68 16.20
C GLY A 15 -16.37 18.05 16.86
N LYS A 16 -15.25 18.54 17.41
CA LYS A 16 -15.14 19.92 17.93
C LYS A 16 -15.24 20.95 16.80
N LEU A 17 -14.58 20.72 15.66
CA LEU A 17 -14.65 21.59 14.49
C LEU A 17 -16.07 21.65 13.93
N PHE A 18 -16.68 20.49 13.69
CA PHE A 18 -18.05 20.37 13.16
C PHE A 18 -19.04 21.16 14.02
N ARG A 19 -19.05 20.96 15.35
CA ARG A 19 -19.92 21.73 16.25
C ARG A 19 -19.66 23.23 16.20
N LYS A 20 -18.41 23.67 16.06
CA LYS A 20 -18.06 25.10 16.00
C LYS A 20 -18.64 25.76 14.73
N TYR A 21 -18.52 25.10 13.58
CA TYR A 21 -19.01 25.62 12.31
C TYR A 21 -20.54 25.50 12.18
N ILE A 22 -21.15 24.40 12.63
CA ILE A 22 -22.61 24.23 12.61
C ILE A 22 -23.30 25.20 13.58
N LYS A 23 -22.82 25.37 14.82
CA LYS A 23 -23.43 26.33 15.76
C LYS A 23 -23.36 27.78 15.27
N LYS A 24 -22.30 28.13 14.55
CA LYS A 24 -22.17 29.46 13.91
C LYS A 24 -23.21 29.64 12.81
N ASN A 25 -23.43 28.61 11.99
CA ASN A 25 -24.39 28.63 10.89
C ASN A 25 -25.86 28.51 11.32
N ILE A 26 -26.18 28.00 12.51
CA ILE A 26 -27.56 28.07 13.05
C ILE A 26 -27.88 29.48 13.57
N ALA A 27 -26.87 30.24 13.99
CA ALA A 27 -27.02 31.60 14.49
C ALA A 27 -27.03 32.68 13.39
N SER A 28 -26.66 32.32 12.15
CA SER A 28 -26.75 33.15 10.95
C SER A 28 -27.72 32.50 9.97
N ASP A 29 -28.61 33.24 9.32
CA ASP A 29 -29.67 32.72 8.43
C ASP A 29 -29.16 32.09 7.10
N GLU A 30 -27.90 31.64 7.07
CA GLU A 30 -27.22 31.05 5.91
C GLU A 30 -26.96 29.55 6.13
N ASN A 31 -27.24 28.76 5.09
CA ASN A 31 -27.10 27.30 4.99
C ASN A 31 -25.89 26.72 5.75
N THR A 32 -26.10 25.60 6.44
CA THR A 32 -25.01 24.84 7.09
C THR A 32 -23.96 24.42 6.05
N LEU A 33 -22.72 24.91 6.20
CA LEU A 33 -21.59 24.65 5.29
C LEU A 33 -21.26 23.15 5.06
N TYR A 34 -21.66 22.25 5.98
CA TYR A 34 -21.46 20.80 5.88
C TYR A 34 -22.68 20.05 6.45
N SER A 35 -23.09 18.96 5.80
CA SER A 35 -24.24 18.14 6.22
C SER A 35 -23.86 17.02 7.19
N SER A 36 -22.59 16.58 7.19
CA SER A 36 -22.10 15.48 8.02
C SER A 36 -20.62 15.61 8.42
N LEU A 37 -20.19 14.81 9.39
CA LEU A 37 -18.78 14.73 9.79
C LEU A 37 -17.90 14.10 8.71
N ASP A 38 -18.44 13.21 7.89
CA ASP A 38 -17.75 12.58 6.76
C ASP A 38 -17.47 13.59 5.66
N GLU A 39 -18.46 14.40 5.30
CA GLU A 39 -18.30 15.49 4.31
C GLU A 39 -17.24 16.51 4.77
N LEU A 40 -17.22 16.86 6.06
CA LEU A 40 -16.18 17.73 6.62
C LEU A 40 -14.79 17.10 6.50
N ARG A 41 -14.65 15.80 6.80
CA ARG A 41 -13.36 15.09 6.70
C ARG A 41 -12.88 14.99 5.25
N GLU A 42 -13.79 14.70 4.32
CA GLU A 42 -13.49 14.62 2.89
C GLU A 42 -13.07 15.99 2.32
N SER A 43 -13.82 17.04 2.65
CA SER A 43 -13.49 18.43 2.27
C SER A 43 -12.13 18.86 2.84
N TRP A 44 -11.86 18.53 4.11
CA TRP A 44 -10.57 18.78 4.74
C TRP A 44 -9.44 18.03 4.04
N TRP A 45 -9.61 16.75 3.70
CA TRP A 45 -8.61 15.98 2.96
C TRP A 45 -8.32 16.60 1.60
N ASN A 46 -9.34 16.88 0.80
CA ASN A 46 -9.19 17.45 -0.55
C ASN A 46 -8.49 18.82 -0.52
N THR A 47 -8.71 19.61 0.53
CA THR A 47 -8.05 20.91 0.73
C THR A 47 -6.57 20.77 1.09
N ASN A 48 -6.23 19.76 1.91
CA ASN A 48 -4.91 19.65 2.53
C ASN A 48 -3.98 18.62 1.87
N LYS A 49 -4.48 17.73 1.01
CA LYS A 49 -3.70 16.61 0.46
C LYS A 49 -2.43 17.03 -0.28
N LYS A 50 -2.42 18.20 -0.92
CA LYS A 50 -1.22 18.74 -1.57
C LYS A 50 -0.08 19.04 -0.60
N TYR A 51 -0.40 19.52 0.61
CA TYR A 51 0.59 19.82 1.64
C TYR A 51 1.09 18.56 2.32
N ILE A 52 0.18 17.60 2.56
CA ILE A 52 0.53 16.28 3.07
C ILE A 52 1.47 15.57 2.07
N TRP A 53 1.14 15.60 0.78
CA TRP A 53 2.02 15.06 -0.27
C TRP A 53 3.39 15.73 -0.27
N LEU A 54 3.44 17.06 -0.24
CA LEU A 54 4.71 17.80 -0.18
C LEU A 54 5.56 17.38 1.03
N ALA A 55 4.95 17.27 2.21
CA ALA A 55 5.64 16.80 3.41
C ALA A 55 6.16 15.36 3.27
N MET A 56 5.37 14.46 2.67
CA MET A 56 5.79 13.09 2.38
C MET A 56 7.00 13.05 1.44
N LYS A 57 7.02 13.88 0.39
CA LYS A 57 8.15 13.97 -0.55
C LYS A 57 9.46 14.40 0.10
N HIS A 58 9.41 15.33 1.04
CA HIS A 58 10.62 15.75 1.77
C HIS A 58 11.27 14.62 2.57
N GLY A 59 10.51 13.57 2.91
CA GLY A 59 11.02 12.36 3.54
C GLY A 59 11.56 11.30 2.58
N THR A 60 11.48 11.51 1.25
CA THR A 60 11.92 10.52 0.25
C THR A 60 13.12 11.02 -0.55
N THR A 61 13.98 10.09 -0.95
CA THR A 61 14.97 10.34 -2.01
C THR A 61 14.27 10.21 -3.36
N CYS A 62 13.45 11.19 -3.71
CA CYS A 62 12.97 11.32 -5.08
C CYS A 62 14.17 11.66 -5.97
N SER A 63 14.79 10.64 -6.56
CA SER A 63 15.82 10.83 -7.58
C SER A 63 15.17 11.51 -8.77
N SER A 64 15.36 12.82 -8.88
CA SER A 64 15.11 13.55 -10.12
C SER A 64 16.01 12.95 -11.21
N GLY A 65 15.47 12.00 -11.97
CA GLY A 65 16.13 11.38 -13.11
C GLY A 65 16.70 9.99 -12.84
N SER A 66 16.00 8.96 -13.32
CA SER A 66 16.58 7.72 -13.86
C SER A 66 15.52 6.99 -14.68
N GLY A 67 15.40 7.38 -15.94
CA GLY A 67 15.50 6.47 -17.09
C GLY A 67 14.59 5.25 -17.26
N ASP A 68 13.49 5.08 -16.54
CA ASP A 68 12.53 4.00 -16.82
C ASP A 68 11.17 4.55 -17.30
N ASN A 69 10.73 4.08 -18.46
CA ASN A 69 9.52 4.47 -19.20
C ASN A 69 8.22 4.12 -18.42
N GLY A 70 7.97 4.82 -17.32
CA GLY A 70 6.81 4.62 -16.44
C GLY A 70 6.94 5.24 -15.05
N SER A 71 8.04 5.93 -14.72
CA SER A 71 8.18 6.62 -13.44
C SER A 71 7.18 7.76 -13.34
N ILE A 72 6.12 7.58 -12.53
CA ILE A 72 5.31 8.69 -12.01
C ILE A 72 6.29 9.72 -11.45
N SER A 73 6.27 10.94 -11.98
CA SER A 73 7.11 11.99 -11.43
C SER A 73 6.70 12.17 -9.97
N CYS A 74 7.68 12.29 -9.06
CA CYS A 74 7.36 12.71 -7.69
C CYS A 74 6.65 14.07 -7.66
N ASP A 75 6.65 14.82 -8.76
CA ASP A 75 5.92 16.09 -8.85
C ASP A 75 4.41 15.90 -8.96
N ASP A 76 3.95 14.75 -9.45
CA ASP A 76 2.53 14.44 -9.58
C ASP A 76 1.94 13.99 -8.25
N ILE A 77 0.83 14.62 -7.83
CA ILE A 77 0.06 14.15 -6.68
C ILE A 77 -0.68 12.87 -7.12
N PRO A 78 -0.48 11.73 -6.45
CA PRO A 78 -1.19 10.51 -6.80
C PRO A 78 -2.70 10.68 -6.62
N THR A 79 -3.48 10.20 -7.59
CA THR A 79 -4.95 10.14 -7.52
C THR A 79 -5.47 8.85 -6.86
N ILE A 80 -4.58 8.12 -6.20
CA ILE A 80 -4.90 6.84 -5.56
C ILE A 80 -5.97 7.02 -4.48
N ASP A 81 -6.10 8.21 -3.88
CA ASP A 81 -7.10 8.52 -2.86
C ASP A 81 -8.54 8.30 -3.35
N LEU A 82 -8.79 8.41 -4.66
CA LEU A 82 -10.08 8.15 -5.31
C LEU A 82 -10.40 6.66 -5.51
N ILE A 83 -9.40 5.78 -5.42
CA ILE A 83 -9.57 4.33 -5.60
C ILE A 83 -9.98 3.71 -4.26
N PRO A 84 -11.02 2.87 -4.18
CA PRO A 84 -11.37 2.17 -2.94
C PRO A 84 -10.18 1.46 -2.30
N GLN A 85 -10.06 1.56 -0.97
CA GLN A 85 -8.89 1.05 -0.24
C GLN A 85 -8.60 -0.42 -0.56
N TYR A 86 -9.63 -1.27 -0.57
CA TYR A 86 -9.51 -2.69 -0.92
C TYR A 86 -8.86 -2.93 -2.29
N LEU A 87 -9.15 -2.09 -3.29
CA LEU A 87 -8.60 -2.24 -4.63
C LEU A 87 -7.13 -1.78 -4.70
N ARG A 88 -6.76 -0.69 -4.02
CA ARG A 88 -5.35 -0.27 -3.89
C ARG A 88 -4.52 -1.34 -3.24
N PHE A 89 -5.10 -1.91 -2.20
CA PHE A 89 -4.60 -3.05 -1.48
C PHE A 89 -4.44 -4.22 -2.47
N LEU A 90 -5.49 -4.73 -3.11
CA LEU A 90 -5.34 -5.84 -4.06
C LEU A 90 -4.24 -5.60 -5.11
N GLN A 91 -4.13 -4.38 -5.65
CA GLN A 91 -3.06 -4.00 -6.56
C GLN A 91 -1.66 -4.13 -5.93
N GLU A 92 -1.43 -3.57 -4.74
CA GLU A 92 -0.16 -3.69 -4.00
C GLU A 92 0.20 -5.16 -3.73
N TRP A 93 -0.80 -5.99 -3.39
CA TRP A 93 -0.58 -7.43 -3.18
C TRP A 93 -0.14 -8.13 -4.47
N VAL A 94 -0.85 -7.89 -5.59
CA VAL A 94 -0.51 -8.50 -6.89
C VAL A 94 0.89 -8.09 -7.34
N GLU A 95 1.23 -6.82 -7.23
CA GLU A 95 2.56 -6.31 -7.59
C GLU A 95 3.66 -6.97 -6.76
N HIS A 96 3.47 -7.06 -5.44
CA HIS A 96 4.42 -7.69 -4.54
C HIS A 96 4.54 -9.20 -4.80
N PHE A 97 3.41 -9.89 -5.00
CA PHE A 97 3.38 -11.32 -5.34
C PHE A 97 4.13 -11.60 -6.64
N CYS A 98 3.86 -10.85 -7.71
CA CYS A 98 4.50 -11.04 -9.01
C CYS A 98 6.02 -10.85 -8.94
N ARG A 99 6.49 -9.82 -8.21
CA ARG A 99 7.94 -9.58 -7.99
C ARG A 99 8.60 -10.75 -7.26
N GLN A 100 8.00 -11.21 -6.17
CA GLN A 100 8.54 -12.34 -5.40
C GLN A 100 8.53 -13.62 -6.21
N ARG A 101 7.41 -13.91 -6.90
CA ARG A 101 7.26 -15.07 -7.77
C ARG A 101 8.35 -15.08 -8.84
N GLN A 102 8.59 -13.94 -9.50
CA GLN A 102 9.64 -13.83 -10.51
C GLN A 102 11.02 -14.14 -9.94
N ALA A 103 11.36 -13.60 -8.76
CA ALA A 103 12.64 -13.86 -8.12
C ALA A 103 12.81 -15.35 -7.76
N LYS A 104 11.77 -15.99 -7.23
CA LYS A 104 11.80 -17.42 -6.86
C LYS A 104 11.90 -18.33 -8.10
N VAL A 105 11.14 -18.01 -9.16
CA VAL A 105 11.23 -18.73 -10.44
C VAL A 105 12.63 -18.60 -11.05
N ASN A 106 13.21 -17.39 -11.05
CA ASN A 106 14.57 -17.19 -11.53
C ASN A 106 15.60 -18.01 -10.73
N ALA A 107 15.43 -18.12 -9.41
CA ALA A 107 16.29 -18.96 -8.58
C ALA A 107 16.18 -20.46 -8.92
N VAL A 108 14.97 -20.95 -9.22
CA VAL A 108 14.75 -22.32 -9.71
C VAL A 108 15.44 -22.52 -11.06
N ILE A 109 15.17 -21.61 -12.01
CA ILE A 109 15.75 -21.66 -13.36
C ILE A 109 17.28 -21.71 -13.30
N ASN A 110 17.92 -20.83 -12.53
CA ASN A 110 19.38 -20.77 -12.43
C ASN A 110 19.97 -22.04 -11.78
N SER A 111 19.30 -22.57 -10.75
CA SER A 111 19.75 -23.79 -10.06
C SER A 111 19.52 -25.07 -10.88
N CYS A 112 18.53 -25.10 -11.78
CA CYS A 112 18.18 -26.30 -12.55
C CYS A 112 18.79 -26.27 -13.96
N LYS A 113 18.98 -25.10 -14.58
CA LYS A 113 19.66 -24.96 -15.89
C LYS A 113 21.13 -25.40 -15.82
N SER A 114 21.78 -25.14 -14.69
CA SER A 114 23.14 -25.61 -14.41
C SER A 114 23.25 -27.15 -14.33
N CYS A 115 22.14 -27.88 -14.28
CA CYS A 115 22.13 -29.35 -14.24
C CYS A 115 22.16 -30.04 -15.61
N LYS A 116 22.34 -29.30 -16.72
CA LYS A 116 22.62 -29.93 -18.03
C LYS A 116 23.96 -30.67 -18.06
N GLU A 117 24.92 -30.28 -17.21
CA GLU A 117 26.20 -30.97 -17.05
C GLU A 117 26.41 -31.38 -15.58
N CYS A 118 26.38 -32.69 -15.30
CA CYS A 118 26.86 -33.39 -14.08
C CYS A 118 25.98 -33.52 -12.80
N GLY A 119 25.89 -34.79 -12.32
CA GLY A 119 26.00 -35.18 -10.90
C GLY A 119 24.77 -35.14 -9.96
N ASN A 120 24.76 -36.01 -8.93
CA ASN A 120 23.71 -36.07 -7.89
C ASN A 120 23.55 -34.76 -7.09
N LYS A 121 24.63 -33.99 -6.89
CA LYS A 121 24.61 -32.72 -6.14
C LYS A 121 23.75 -31.65 -6.84
N CYS A 122 23.72 -31.64 -8.17
CA CYS A 122 22.88 -30.71 -8.93
C CYS A 122 21.39 -31.06 -8.79
N LYS A 123 21.06 -32.35 -8.79
CA LYS A 123 19.69 -32.83 -8.51
C LYS A 123 19.19 -32.37 -7.14
N THR A 124 20.05 -32.40 -6.11
CA THR A 124 19.67 -31.94 -4.76
C THR A 124 19.43 -30.42 -4.70
N GLN A 125 20.29 -29.60 -5.32
CA GLN A 125 20.11 -28.13 -5.29
C GLN A 125 18.87 -27.67 -6.06
N CYS A 126 18.65 -28.22 -7.26
CA CYS A 126 17.45 -27.95 -8.05
C CYS A 126 16.19 -28.36 -7.27
N LYS A 127 16.18 -29.56 -6.67
CA LYS A 127 15.07 -30.03 -5.82
C LYS A 127 14.79 -29.07 -4.66
N ASN A 128 15.82 -28.66 -3.92
CA ASN A 128 15.66 -27.74 -2.80
C ASN A 128 15.05 -26.39 -3.24
N LYS A 129 15.41 -25.87 -4.42
CA LYS A 129 14.80 -24.64 -4.96
C LYS A 129 13.37 -24.84 -5.43
N CYS A 130 13.07 -25.98 -6.06
CA CYS A 130 11.70 -26.36 -6.43
C CYS A 130 10.79 -26.50 -5.20
N ASP A 131 11.27 -27.16 -4.14
CA ASP A 131 10.53 -27.35 -2.89
C ASP A 131 10.28 -26.00 -2.19
N ALA A 132 11.27 -25.11 -2.18
CA ALA A 132 11.11 -23.76 -1.65
C ALA A 132 10.10 -22.92 -2.46
N TYR A 133 10.06 -23.07 -3.79
CA TYR A 133 9.07 -22.41 -4.64
C TYR A 133 7.67 -22.98 -4.42
N LYS A 134 7.54 -24.31 -4.32
CA LYS A 134 6.27 -24.98 -4.03
C LYS A 134 5.70 -24.51 -2.70
N LYS A 135 6.52 -24.50 -1.65
CA LYS A 135 6.13 -23.98 -0.32
C LYS A 135 5.64 -22.53 -0.41
N PHE A 136 6.37 -21.66 -1.13
CA PHE A 136 5.95 -20.27 -1.35
C PHE A 136 4.54 -20.17 -2.00
N ILE A 137 4.23 -21.01 -2.99
CA ILE A 137 2.90 -21.01 -3.63
C ILE A 137 1.81 -21.58 -2.71
N GLU A 138 2.13 -22.63 -1.94
CA GLU A 138 1.20 -23.22 -0.96
C GLU A 138 0.85 -22.23 0.15
N ASP A 139 1.86 -21.51 0.68
CA ASP A 139 1.67 -20.43 1.65
C ASP A 139 0.75 -19.32 1.06
N CYS A 140 0.88 -19.02 -0.24
CA CYS A 140 0.01 -18.07 -0.94
C CYS A 140 -1.45 -18.54 -1.17
N ASN A 141 -1.70 -19.84 -1.31
CA ASN A 141 -3.03 -20.40 -1.61
C ASN A 141 -3.91 -20.65 -0.36
N GLY A 142 -3.31 -20.68 0.84
CA GLY A 142 -3.95 -21.19 2.06
C GLY A 142 -4.78 -20.20 2.88
N GLY A 143 -5.09 -18.99 2.39
CA GLY A 143 -5.95 -18.03 3.11
C GLY A 143 -5.44 -17.52 4.48
N GLY A 144 -4.25 -17.91 4.90
CA GLY A 144 -3.56 -17.43 6.09
C GLY A 144 -2.07 -17.30 5.77
N ASP A 145 -1.51 -16.11 5.96
CA ASP A 145 -0.13 -15.75 5.58
C ASP A 145 0.20 -15.89 4.08
N GLY A 146 -0.74 -15.53 3.18
CA GLY A 146 -0.51 -15.48 1.72
C GLY A 146 0.45 -14.37 1.25
N THR A 147 1.49 -14.16 2.02
CA THR A 147 2.20 -12.92 2.23
C THR A 147 3.54 -13.24 2.85
N ALA A 148 4.26 -14.26 2.36
CA ALA A 148 5.61 -14.57 2.82
C ALA A 148 6.49 -13.30 2.80
N GLY A 149 6.50 -12.53 3.89
CA GLY A 149 7.10 -11.20 4.01
C GLY A 149 6.32 -9.96 3.51
N SER A 150 5.05 -10.01 3.08
CA SER A 150 4.35 -8.79 2.62
C SER A 150 3.74 -7.98 3.78
N SER A 151 3.74 -6.65 3.67
CA SER A 151 3.33 -5.68 4.72
C SER A 151 1.91 -5.91 5.30
N TRP A 152 1.11 -6.71 4.59
CA TRP A 152 -0.26 -7.09 4.87
C TRP A 152 -0.47 -7.86 6.15
N VAL A 153 0.49 -8.68 6.57
CA VAL A 153 0.40 -9.45 7.83
C VAL A 153 0.30 -8.52 9.06
N LYS A 154 0.72 -7.26 8.90
CA LYS A 154 0.87 -6.30 10.00
C LYS A 154 -0.10 -5.12 9.96
N ARG A 155 -1.01 -5.03 8.98
CA ARG A 155 -1.98 -3.92 8.86
C ARG A 155 -3.35 -4.27 9.41
#